data_AF-A0AAE9Y1Y9-F1
#
_entry.id   AF-A0AAE9Y1Y9-F1
#
_cell.length_a   1.000
_cell.length_b   1.000
_cell.length_c   1.000
_cell.angle_alpha   90.00
_cell.angle_beta   90.00
_cell.angle_gamma   90.00
#
_symmetry.space_group_name_H-M   'P 1'
#
loop_
_entity.id
_entity.type
_entity.pdbx_description
1 polymer ?
#
loop_
_entity_poly.entity_id
_entity_poly.type
_entity_poly.pdbx_seq_one_letter_code
_entity_poly.pdbx_strand_id
1 'polypeptide(L)'
;MYIVVDPFNLGWIDSVEEWCPMPPPSDSQRPPRYVRPGDGGPVEAAQYLSEATGQLIKVAQAHRLDMLCYLLDMARMEAREIVRRRRNSSAE
;
A
#
# COMPACT_ATOMS: atom_id res chain seq x y z
N MET A 1 12.01 12.41 -15.25
CA MET A 1 12.31 11.09 -14.68
C MET A 1 11.30 10.84 -13.57
N TYR A 2 10.19 10.19 -13.90
CA TYR A 2 9.16 9.82 -12.92
C TYR A 2 9.32 8.33 -12.67
N ILE A 3 9.63 7.95 -11.43
CA ILE A 3 9.58 6.55 -10.99
C ILE A 3 8.10 6.18 -10.83
N VAL A 4 7.57 5.40 -11.76
CA VAL A 4 6.31 4.70 -11.57
C VAL A 4 6.66 3.39 -10.88
N VAL A 5 6.30 3.29 -9.60
CA VAL A 5 6.45 2.05 -8.84
C VAL A 5 5.32 1.13 -9.28
N ASP A 6 5.66 0.03 -9.96
CA ASP A 6 4.71 -1.05 -10.26
C ASP A 6 4.37 -1.77 -8.94
N PRO A 7 3.11 -1.78 -8.49
CA PRO A 7 2.75 -2.43 -7.23
C PRO A 7 2.73 -3.97 -7.32
N PHE A 8 2.98 -4.57 -8.50
CA PHE A 8 2.78 -6.01 -8.72
C PHE A 8 3.98 -6.78 -9.28
N ASN A 9 5.16 -6.19 -9.50
CA ASN A 9 6.30 -6.95 -10.04
C ASN A 9 7.67 -6.57 -9.45
N LEU A 10 8.40 -7.55 -8.93
CA LEU A 10 9.83 -7.47 -8.55
C LEU A 10 10.73 -7.70 -9.77
N GLY A 11 10.49 -6.98 -10.86
CA GLY A 11 11.25 -7.08 -12.12
C GLY A 11 11.15 -5.80 -12.94
N TRP A 12 12.29 -5.33 -13.45
CA TRP A 12 12.44 -4.04 -14.15
C TRP A 12 11.82 -4.09 -15.56
N ILE A 13 11.11 -3.03 -15.98
CA ILE A 13 10.52 -2.89 -17.33
C ILE A 13 11.34 -1.88 -18.13
N ASP A 14 11.87 -2.28 -19.29
CA ASP A 14 12.78 -1.45 -20.12
C ASP A 14 12.10 -0.73 -21.31
N SER A 15 10.78 -0.84 -21.54
CA SER A 15 10.08 -0.01 -22.55
C SER A 15 8.56 -0.01 -22.43
N VAL A 16 7.96 1.13 -22.80
CA VAL A 16 6.50 1.43 -22.72
C VAL A 16 5.68 0.93 -23.92
N GLU A 17 6.31 0.39 -24.97
CA GLU A 17 5.59 -0.05 -26.18
C GLU A 17 5.11 -1.51 -26.16
N GLU A 18 5.47 -2.30 -25.15
CA GLU A 18 5.00 -3.68 -24.97
C GLU A 18 3.72 -3.75 -24.10
N TRP A 19 2.83 -2.77 -24.23
CA TRP A 19 1.54 -2.77 -23.54
C TRP A 19 0.44 -3.22 -24.48
N CYS A 20 0.32 -4.53 -24.70
CA CYS A 20 -0.95 -5.11 -25.13
C CYS A 20 -1.90 -5.08 -23.93
N PRO A 21 -3.03 -4.35 -23.96
CA PRO A 21 -4.01 -4.45 -22.89
C PRO A 21 -4.60 -5.86 -22.91
N MET A 22 -4.10 -6.73 -22.03
CA MET A 22 -4.70 -8.03 -21.79
C MET A 22 -6.16 -7.81 -21.37
N PRO A 23 -7.11 -8.60 -21.89
CA PRO A 23 -8.47 -8.59 -21.36
C PRO A 23 -8.42 -8.87 -19.86
N PRO A 24 -9.30 -8.25 -19.06
CA PRO A 24 -9.29 -8.46 -17.62
C PRO A 24 -9.37 -9.97 -17.34
N PRO A 25 -8.52 -10.52 -16.46
CA PRO A 25 -8.58 -11.93 -16.15
C PRO A 25 -9.98 -12.26 -15.63
N SER A 26 -10.62 -13.26 -16.22
CA SER A 26 -11.87 -13.82 -15.70
C SER A 26 -11.71 -14.08 -14.21
N ASP A 27 -12.72 -13.75 -13.39
CA ASP A 27 -12.64 -13.81 -11.92
C ASP A 27 -12.11 -15.15 -11.37
N SER A 28 -12.25 -16.22 -12.15
CA SER A 28 -11.76 -17.57 -11.86
C SER A 28 -10.24 -17.77 -11.93
N GLN A 29 -9.47 -16.83 -12.50
CA GLN A 29 -8.00 -16.88 -12.60
C GLN A 29 -7.28 -16.02 -11.57
N ARG A 30 -8.01 -15.25 -10.76
CA ARG A 30 -7.39 -14.59 -9.61
C ARG A 30 -6.93 -15.71 -8.67
N PRO A 31 -5.62 -15.82 -8.37
CA PRO A 31 -5.18 -16.74 -7.34
C PRO A 31 -5.99 -16.43 -6.08
N PRO A 32 -6.48 -17.44 -5.35
CA PRO A 32 -7.23 -17.20 -4.13
C PRO A 32 -6.39 -16.24 -3.30
N ARG A 33 -6.98 -15.09 -2.92
CA ARG A 33 -6.32 -14.15 -2.01
C ARG A 33 -5.76 -14.99 -0.88
N TYR A 34 -4.44 -15.08 -0.81
CA TYR A 34 -3.77 -15.85 0.23
C TYR A 34 -4.08 -15.14 1.54
N VAL A 35 -5.19 -15.51 2.17
CA VAL A 35 -5.46 -15.14 3.54
C VAL A 35 -4.61 -16.12 4.34
N ARG A 36 -3.38 -15.72 4.70
CA ARG A 36 -2.66 -16.50 5.70
C ARG A 36 -3.51 -16.47 6.97
N PRO A 37 -3.80 -17.62 7.59
CA PRO A 37 -4.40 -17.64 8.91
C PRO A 37 -3.48 -16.86 9.86
N GLY A 38 -3.96 -15.69 10.33
CA GLY A 38 -3.18 -14.79 11.18
C GLY A 38 -2.75 -13.44 10.56
N ASP A 39 -3.09 -13.14 9.30
CA ASP A 39 -2.73 -11.85 8.66
C ASP A 39 -3.49 -10.63 9.21
N GLY A 40 -4.42 -10.81 10.16
CA GLY A 40 -5.23 -9.74 10.75
C GLY A 40 -6.23 -9.05 9.79
N GLY A 41 -6.14 -9.34 8.50
CA GLY A 41 -6.96 -8.70 7.49
C GLY A 41 -6.55 -7.24 7.20
N PRO A 42 -7.13 -6.64 6.15
CA PRO A 42 -6.67 -5.36 5.62
C PRO A 42 -6.84 -4.19 6.58
N VAL A 43 -7.79 -4.27 7.52
CA VAL A 43 -8.02 -3.21 8.52
C VAL A 43 -6.97 -3.24 9.62
N GLU A 44 -6.64 -4.43 10.13
CA GLU A 44 -5.60 -4.58 11.16
C GLU A 44 -4.23 -4.21 10.59
N ALA A 45 -3.91 -4.65 9.37
CA ALA A 45 -2.70 -4.25 8.66
C ALA A 45 -2.59 -2.72 8.50
N ALA A 46 -3.69 -2.04 8.14
CA ALA A 46 -3.72 -0.59 8.01
C ALA A 46 -3.55 0.12 9.36
N GLN A 47 -4.14 -0.40 10.44
CA GLN A 47 -3.94 0.14 11.79
C GLN A 47 -2.48 0.01 12.23
N TYR A 48 -1.89 -1.17 12.04
CA TYR A 48 -0.48 -1.43 12.31
C TYR A 48 0.43 -0.48 11.54
N LEU A 49 0.20 -0.30 10.23
CA LEU A 49 0.97 0.62 9.41
C LEU A 49 0.86 2.08 9.89
N SER A 50 -0.33 2.54 10.28
CA SER A 50 -0.53 3.89 10.84
C SER A 50 0.26 4.10 12.14
N GLU A 51 0.40 3.06 12.97
CA GLU A 51 1.18 3.12 14.20
C GLU A 51 2.68 3.09 13.91
N ALA A 52 3.14 2.11 13.13
CA ALA A 52 4.54 1.92 12.79
C ALA A 52 5.13 3.15 12.09
N THR A 53 4.42 3.72 11.12
CA THR A 53 4.82 4.96 10.44
C THR A 53 4.93 6.14 11.42
N GLY A 54 4.00 6.24 12.38
CA GLY A 54 4.06 7.24 13.45
C GLY A 54 5.31 7.14 14.33
N GLN A 55 5.80 5.94 14.59
CA GLN A 55 7.04 5.72 15.32
C GLN A 55 8.27 6.08 14.46
N LEU A 56 8.27 5.68 13.18
CA LEU A 56 9.36 5.98 12.25
C LEU A 56 9.50 7.48 11.98
N ILE A 57 8.42 8.26 11.96
CA ILE A 57 8.47 9.71 11.83
C ILE A 57 9.31 10.33 12.95
N LYS A 58 9.16 9.86 14.19
CA LYS A 58 9.96 10.37 15.33
C LYS A 58 11.45 10.11 15.13
N VAL A 59 11.79 8.93 14.61
CA VAL A 59 13.19 8.56 14.28
C VAL A 59 13.72 9.43 13.14
N ALA A 60 12.94 9.60 12.07
CA ALA A 60 13.32 10.42 10.92
C ALA A 60 13.51 11.90 11.31
N GLN A 61 12.66 12.44 12.19
CA GLN A 61 12.79 13.79 12.74
C GLN A 61 14.07 13.95 13.56
N ALA A 62 14.42 12.96 14.40
CA ALA A 62 15.66 12.99 15.17
C ALA A 62 16.93 13.04 14.28
N HIS A 63 16.87 12.43 13.10
CA HIS A 63 17.95 12.44 12.11
C HIS A 63 17.83 13.53 11.03
N ARG A 64 16.85 14.45 11.15
CA ARG A 64 16.57 15.53 10.19
C ARG A 64 16.37 15.03 8.74
N LEU A 65 15.69 13.91 8.59
CA LEU A 65 15.37 13.31 7.29
C LEU A 65 14.02 13.84 6.80
N ASP A 66 13.99 15.08 6.32
CA ASP A 66 12.75 15.82 6.04
C ASP A 66 11.86 15.14 4.97
N MET A 67 12.47 14.67 3.88
CA MET A 67 11.74 13.97 2.82
C MET A 67 11.16 12.63 3.30
N LEU A 68 11.90 11.91 4.16
CA LEU A 68 11.42 10.66 4.74
C LEU A 68 10.26 10.92 5.70
N CYS A 69 10.32 11.97 6.52
CA CYS A 69 9.20 12.38 7.38
C CYS A 69 7.94 12.63 6.56
N TYR A 70 8.07 13.38 5.46
CA TYR A 70 6.95 13.66 4.56
C TYR A 70 6.31 12.38 3.99
N LEU A 71 7.14 11.46 3.47
CA LEU A 71 6.65 10.20 2.90
C LEU A 71 5.96 9.33 3.96
N LEU A 72 6.50 9.27 5.17
CA LEU A 72 5.90 8.52 6.28
C LEU A 72 4.59 9.14 6.76
N ASP A 73 4.48 10.46 6.77
CA ASP A 73 3.23 11.16 7.10
C ASP A 73 2.14 10.89 6.05
N MET A 74 2.51 10.85 4.77
CA MET A 74 1.59 10.46 3.69
C MET A 74 1.12 9.02 3.83
N ALA A 75 2.05 8.08 4.06
CA ALA A 75 1.70 6.68 4.29
C ALA A 75 0.78 6.50 5.50
N ARG A 76 1.04 7.23 6.58
CA ARG A 76 0.20 7.22 7.80
C ARG A 76 -1.21 7.73 7.53
N MET A 77 -1.35 8.80 6.75
CA MET A 77 -2.65 9.36 6.37
C MET A 77 -3.46 8.36 5.55
N GLU A 78 -2.84 7.73 4.55
CA GLU A 78 -3.50 6.74 3.69
C GLU A 78 -3.94 5.50 4.49
N ALA A 79 -3.10 5.00 5.39
CA ALA A 79 -3.42 3.88 6.25
C ALA A 79 -4.66 4.16 7.13
N ARG A 80 -4.78 5.37 7.68
CA ARG A 80 -5.96 5.80 8.46
C ARG A 80 -7.21 5.90 7.60
N GLU A 81 -7.05 6.38 6.37
CA GLU A 81 -8.14 6.53 5.42
C GLU A 81 -8.73 5.16 5.02
N ILE A 82 -7.88 4.14 4.84
CA ILE A 82 -8.33 2.77 4.57
C ILE A 82 -9.22 2.25 5.72
N VAL A 83 -8.81 2.45 6.97
CA VAL A 83 -9.59 2.05 8.16
C VAL A 83 -10.94 2.78 8.17
N ARG A 84 -10.94 4.08 7.89
CA ARG A 84 -12.15 4.90 7.84
C ARG A 84 -13.12 4.41 6.75
N ARG A 85 -12.64 4.25 5.51
CA ARG A 85 -13.44 3.76 4.38
C ARG A 85 -14.07 2.40 4.67
N ARG A 86 -13.30 1.48 5.28
CA ARG A 86 -13.81 0.17 5.67
C ARG A 86 -14.92 0.25 6.71
N ARG A 87 -14.78 1.12 7.72
CA ARG A 87 -15.83 1.38 8.70
C ARG A 87 -17.10 1.94 8.05
N ASN A 88 -16.97 2.82 7.07
CA ASN A 88 -18.10 3.38 6.33
C ASN A 88 -18.79 2.32 5.43
N SER A 89 -18.02 1.43 4.79
CA SER A 89 -18.58 0.36 3.94
C SER A 89 -19.24 -0.81 4.69
N SER A 90 -18.99 -0.95 6.00
CA SER A 90 -19.67 -1.96 6.84
C SER A 90 -20.99 -1.45 7.44
N ALA A 91 -21.31 -0.16 7.27
CA ALA A 91 -22.49 0.48 7.83
C ALA A 91 -23.64 0.66 6.81
N GLU A 92 -23.45 0.15 5.59
CA GLU A 92 -24.38 0.17 4.45
C GLU A 92 -24.83 -1.26 4.15
#